data_AF-A0A1F7Q1Q7-F1
#
_entry.id   AF-A0A1F7Q1Q7-F1
#
_cell.length_a   1.000
_cell.length_b   1.000
_cell.length_c   1.000
_cell.angle_alpha   90.00
_cell.angle_beta   90.00
_cell.angle_gamma   90.00
#
_symmetry.space_group_name_H-M   'P 1'
#
loop_
_entity.id
_entity.type
_entity.pdbx_description
1 polymer ?
#
loop_
_entity_poly.entity_id
_entity_poly.type
_entity_poly.pdbx_seq_one_letter_code
_entity_poly.pdbx_strand_id
1 'polypeptide(L)'
;MKTSSLFSKSRIITTVFAIFASALLLTHAGVSAVSTAMTAAEEKAKAQEMLKATKEEVQRRIQTLKTANEELKTVTSLDAALKNKMIKENESIIASLDEFAKKLDNVKTLGAARELAASLDSEYEKYKNAAAKSQLSTNLDTQQDAKGQLTQQAKDVGTKIDDAAASGKETGNLKEQLQQIEQMLTSITAIIASVSALMESLVNGDYGKAMIILNTIFDQLGITQSLLKDSQGGLSSMLKQMNVSFDLKAGA
;
A
#
# COMPACT_ATOMS: atom_id res chain seq x y z
N MET A 1 4.85 6.18 6.51
CA MET A 1 5.61 5.04 5.94
C MET A 1 5.96 4.03 7.04
N LYS A 2 5.22 2.93 7.16
CA LYS A 2 5.47 1.81 8.10
C LYS A 2 5.14 0.44 7.47
N THR A 3 5.14 0.34 6.14
CA THR A 3 4.67 -0.86 5.42
C THR A 3 5.77 -1.88 5.10
N SER A 4 7.06 -1.50 5.14
CA SER A 4 8.14 -2.44 4.75
C SER A 4 8.44 -3.53 5.79
N SER A 5 8.02 -3.38 7.05
CA SER A 5 8.32 -4.38 8.10
C SER A 5 7.32 -5.54 8.17
N LEU A 6 6.09 -5.35 7.68
CA LEU A 6 5.03 -6.38 7.75
C LEU A 6 5.24 -7.47 6.69
N PHE A 7 5.59 -7.08 5.45
CA PHE A 7 5.81 -8.04 4.37
C PHE A 7 7.12 -8.83 4.54
N SER A 8 8.17 -8.23 5.12
CA SER A 8 9.45 -8.92 5.34
C SER A 8 9.34 -10.01 6.41
N LYS A 9 8.70 -9.72 7.56
CA LYS A 9 8.46 -10.71 8.62
C LYS A 9 7.55 -11.84 8.14
N SER A 10 6.50 -11.51 7.39
CA SER A 10 5.56 -12.49 6.82
C SER A 10 6.24 -13.47 5.86
N ARG A 11 7.15 -12.96 5.01
CA ARG A 11 7.95 -13.79 4.10
C ARG A 11 8.93 -14.68 4.86
N ILE A 12 9.62 -14.14 5.87
CA ILE A 12 10.55 -14.91 6.70
C ILE A 12 9.83 -16.07 7.41
N ILE A 13 8.68 -15.84 8.03
CA ILE A 13 7.92 -16.90 8.71
C ILE A 13 7.48 -17.99 7.71
N THR A 14 7.08 -17.60 6.50
CA THR A 14 6.66 -18.53 5.44
C THR A 14 7.81 -19.41 4.95
N THR A 15 8.93 -18.77 4.59
CA THR A 15 10.13 -19.47 4.11
C THR A 15 10.76 -20.34 5.21
N VAL A 16 10.71 -19.92 6.47
CA VAL A 16 11.28 -20.68 7.60
C VAL A 16 10.37 -21.84 8.01
N PHE A 17 9.04 -21.72 7.96
CA PHE A 17 8.12 -22.85 8.18
C PHE A 17 8.38 -23.97 7.16
N ALA A 18 8.66 -23.64 5.90
CA ALA A 18 9.00 -24.61 4.86
C ALA A 18 10.27 -25.41 5.16
N ILE A 19 11.24 -24.80 5.83
CA ILE A 19 12.50 -25.44 6.22
C ILE A 19 12.32 -26.35 7.44
N PHE A 20 11.51 -25.93 8.44
CA PHE A 20 11.34 -26.65 9.72
C PHE A 20 10.30 -27.77 9.71
N ALA A 21 9.41 -27.82 8.74
CA ALA A 21 8.58 -29.00 8.45
C ALA A 21 9.42 -30.29 8.39
N SER A 22 10.69 -30.17 7.97
CA SER A 22 11.73 -31.20 7.93
C SER A 22 12.09 -31.84 9.28
N ALA A 23 12.04 -31.06 10.37
CA ALA A 23 12.59 -31.45 11.68
C ALA A 23 11.57 -32.16 12.59
N LEU A 24 10.28 -32.21 12.21
CA LEU A 24 9.20 -32.77 13.02
C LEU A 24 9.35 -34.29 13.33
N LEU A 25 10.26 -35.01 12.67
CA LEU A 25 10.39 -36.47 12.77
C LEU A 25 11.79 -37.01 13.13
N LEU A 26 12.74 -36.19 13.61
CA LEU A 26 13.96 -36.74 14.23
C LEU A 26 13.71 -37.49 15.55
N THR A 27 12.45 -37.65 15.95
CA THR A 27 12.03 -38.47 17.10
C THR A 27 11.51 -39.87 16.75
N HIS A 28 11.39 -40.26 15.47
CA HIS A 28 10.85 -41.59 15.11
C HIS A 28 11.64 -42.40 14.07
N ALA A 29 12.68 -41.84 13.45
CA ALA A 29 13.60 -42.63 12.64
C ALA A 29 15.01 -42.30 13.08
N GLY A 30 15.72 -43.30 13.63
CA GLY A 30 17.14 -43.21 13.85
C GLY A 30 17.84 -43.04 12.51
N VAL A 31 18.07 -41.80 12.09
CA VAL A 31 19.01 -41.45 11.03
C VAL A 31 19.71 -40.16 11.44
N SER A 32 20.96 -40.35 11.83
CA SER A 32 21.98 -39.32 12.00
C SER A 32 22.22 -38.56 10.71
N ALA A 33 22.65 -37.31 10.88
CA ALA A 33 23.25 -36.40 9.89
C ALA A 33 22.26 -35.47 9.16
N VAL A 34 21.97 -34.32 9.78
CA VAL A 34 22.49 -33.01 9.33
C VAL A 34 22.53 -32.03 10.53
N SER A 35 23.70 -31.41 10.71
CA SER A 35 24.06 -30.27 11.56
C SER A 35 24.29 -30.50 13.07
N THR A 36 25.53 -30.18 13.46
CA THR A 36 26.08 -30.04 14.81
C THR A 36 25.24 -29.13 15.71
N ALA A 37 25.03 -29.61 16.95
CA ALA A 37 24.67 -28.86 18.18
C ALA A 37 23.18 -28.53 18.47
N MET A 38 22.22 -29.30 17.98
CA MET A 38 20.87 -29.31 18.57
C MET A 38 20.44 -30.73 18.96
N THR A 39 19.87 -30.85 20.15
CA THR A 39 19.23 -32.08 20.63
C THR A 39 17.84 -32.22 19.98
N ALA A 40 17.33 -33.45 19.86
CA ALA A 40 15.98 -33.71 19.35
C ALA A 40 14.88 -32.96 20.14
N ALA A 41 15.13 -32.64 21.42
CA ALA A 41 14.24 -31.82 22.25
C ALA A 41 14.23 -30.35 21.82
N GLU A 42 15.38 -29.78 21.47
CA GLU A 42 15.50 -28.41 20.98
C GLU A 42 14.89 -28.27 19.57
N GLU A 43 15.03 -29.28 18.71
CA GLU A 43 14.40 -29.31 17.39
C GLU A 43 12.87 -29.35 17.50
N LYS A 44 12.35 -30.20 18.40
CA LYS A 44 10.92 -30.27 18.69
C LYS A 44 10.38 -28.94 19.24
N ALA A 45 11.11 -28.29 20.14
CA ALA A 45 10.72 -26.99 20.70
C ALA A 45 10.68 -25.91 19.61
N LYS A 46 11.71 -25.81 18.77
CA LYS A 46 11.72 -24.86 17.63
C LYS A 46 10.60 -25.15 16.63
N ALA A 47 10.31 -26.41 16.34
CA ALA A 47 9.21 -26.74 15.43
C ALA A 47 7.83 -26.35 15.99
N GLN A 48 7.61 -26.49 17.30
CA GLN A 48 6.39 -26.01 17.96
C GLN A 48 6.28 -24.49 17.96
N GLU A 49 7.39 -23.79 18.20
CA GLU A 49 7.46 -22.32 18.12
C GLU A 49 7.15 -21.83 16.69
N MET A 50 7.73 -22.46 15.68
CA MET A 50 7.48 -22.13 14.27
C MET A 50 6.04 -22.43 13.85
N LEU A 51 5.45 -23.53 14.31
CA LEU A 51 4.04 -23.85 14.08
C LEU A 51 3.14 -22.78 14.70
N LYS A 52 3.44 -22.34 15.93
CA LYS A 52 2.72 -21.25 16.59
C LYS A 52 2.84 -19.94 15.81
N ALA A 53 4.05 -19.53 15.44
CA ALA A 53 4.30 -18.32 14.66
C ALA A 53 3.59 -18.35 13.30
N THR A 54 3.53 -19.52 12.64
CA THR A 54 2.82 -19.69 11.37
C THR A 54 1.32 -19.52 11.54
N LYS A 55 0.72 -20.10 12.60
CA LYS A 55 -0.70 -19.91 12.91
C LYS A 55 -1.03 -18.45 13.20
N GLU A 56 -0.21 -17.78 14.00
CA GLU A 56 -0.37 -16.35 14.31
C GLU A 56 -0.29 -15.49 13.03
N GLU A 57 0.66 -15.78 12.14
CA GLU A 57 0.80 -15.07 10.88
C GLU A 57 -0.37 -15.32 9.92
N VAL A 58 -0.88 -16.56 9.82
CA VAL A 58 -2.08 -16.87 9.02
C VAL A 58 -3.30 -16.10 9.57
N GLN A 59 -3.49 -16.09 10.89
CA GLN A 59 -4.57 -15.32 11.52
C GLN A 59 -4.42 -13.82 11.30
N ARG A 60 -3.20 -13.29 11.38
CA ARG A 60 -2.92 -11.88 11.07
C ARG A 60 -3.30 -11.53 9.63
N ARG A 61 -3.02 -12.40 8.67
CA ARG A 61 -3.38 -12.22 7.25
C ARG A 61 -4.90 -12.20 7.05
N ILE A 62 -5.60 -13.15 7.67
CA ILE A 62 -7.07 -13.21 7.68
C ILE A 62 -7.63 -11.89 8.22
N GLN A 63 -7.13 -11.42 9.37
CA GLN A 63 -7.61 -10.18 9.97
C GLN A 63 -7.30 -8.96 9.10
N THR A 64 -6.14 -8.93 8.43
CA THR A 64 -5.78 -7.85 7.49
C THR A 64 -6.79 -7.78 6.34
N LEU A 65 -7.15 -8.92 5.74
CA LEU A 65 -8.12 -8.96 4.64
C LEU A 65 -9.54 -8.62 5.11
N LYS A 66 -9.92 -9.01 6.33
CA LYS A 66 -11.21 -8.60 6.93
C LYS A 66 -11.29 -7.08 7.11
N THR A 67 -10.25 -6.46 7.66
CA THR A 67 -10.18 -4.99 7.77
C THR A 67 -10.21 -4.33 6.39
N ALA A 68 -9.45 -4.86 5.43
CA ALA A 68 -9.46 -4.38 4.06
C ALA A 68 -10.86 -4.44 3.41
N ASN A 69 -11.66 -5.48 3.70
CA ASN A 69 -13.04 -5.55 3.23
C ASN A 69 -13.93 -4.45 3.81
N GLU A 70 -13.77 -4.11 5.10
CA GLU A 70 -14.52 -3.00 5.70
C GLU A 70 -14.09 -1.64 5.12
N GLU A 71 -12.78 -1.43 4.92
CA GLU A 71 -12.25 -0.23 4.27
C GLU A 71 -12.76 -0.11 2.83
N LEU A 72 -12.75 -1.19 2.06
CA LEU A 72 -13.25 -1.21 0.68
C LEU A 72 -14.74 -0.83 0.60
N LYS A 73 -15.56 -1.14 1.60
CA LYS A 73 -16.97 -0.70 1.61
C LYS A 73 -17.09 0.82 1.67
N THR A 74 -16.14 1.49 2.31
CA THR A 74 -16.11 2.95 2.43
C THR A 74 -15.52 3.68 1.24
N VAL A 75 -14.79 2.96 0.36
CA VAL A 75 -14.18 3.55 -0.83
C VAL A 75 -15.24 4.13 -1.77
N THR A 76 -15.03 5.35 -2.22
CA THR A 76 -15.91 6.11 -3.12
C THR A 76 -15.33 6.34 -4.50
N SER A 77 -13.99 6.28 -4.64
CA SER A 77 -13.30 6.48 -5.93
C SER A 77 -13.46 5.34 -6.93
N LEU A 78 -13.89 4.16 -6.46
CA LEU A 78 -14.12 2.98 -7.29
C LEU A 78 -15.60 2.65 -7.40
N ASP A 79 -16.01 2.14 -8.57
CA ASP A 79 -17.36 1.67 -8.76
C ASP A 79 -17.69 0.45 -7.86
N ALA A 80 -18.99 0.24 -7.62
CA ALA A 80 -19.46 -0.81 -6.73
C ALA A 80 -19.12 -2.23 -7.22
N ALA A 81 -19.05 -2.46 -8.54
CA ALA A 81 -18.77 -3.78 -9.10
C ALA A 81 -17.31 -4.17 -8.86
N LEU A 82 -16.36 -3.25 -9.06
CA LEU A 82 -14.94 -3.46 -8.75
C LEU A 82 -14.73 -3.73 -7.26
N LYS A 83 -15.33 -2.91 -6.38
CA LYS A 83 -15.26 -3.11 -4.92
C LYS A 83 -15.77 -4.49 -4.53
N ASN A 84 -16.93 -4.89 -5.03
CA ASN A 84 -17.52 -6.20 -4.74
C ASN A 84 -16.66 -7.36 -5.28
N LYS A 85 -16.00 -7.18 -6.42
CA LYS A 85 -15.08 -8.18 -6.98
C LYS A 85 -13.85 -8.35 -6.08
N MET A 86 -13.27 -7.26 -5.60
CA MET A 86 -12.16 -7.28 -4.64
C MET A 86 -12.56 -7.90 -3.31
N ILE A 87 -13.74 -7.56 -2.77
CA ILE A 87 -14.27 -8.14 -1.53
C ILE A 87 -14.44 -9.66 -1.68
N LYS A 88 -15.03 -10.12 -2.79
CA LYS A 88 -15.18 -11.57 -3.08
C LYS A 88 -13.84 -12.28 -3.21
N GLU A 89 -12.84 -11.65 -3.86
CA GLU A 89 -11.49 -12.18 -3.94
C GLU A 89 -10.87 -12.32 -2.53
N ASN A 90 -10.98 -11.27 -1.71
CA ASN A 90 -10.52 -11.28 -0.32
C ASN A 90 -11.22 -12.38 0.50
N GLU A 91 -12.53 -12.54 0.36
CA GLU A 91 -13.31 -13.60 1.04
C GLU A 91 -12.87 -15.01 0.63
N SER A 92 -12.59 -15.21 -0.66
CA SER A 92 -12.07 -16.49 -1.16
C SER A 92 -10.68 -16.82 -0.59
N ILE A 93 -9.80 -15.82 -0.47
CA ILE A 93 -8.47 -15.99 0.14
C ILE A 93 -8.60 -16.21 1.65
N ILE A 94 -9.49 -15.49 2.34
CA ILE A 94 -9.77 -15.71 3.76
C ILE A 94 -10.21 -17.16 3.99
N ALA A 95 -11.15 -17.67 3.20
CA ALA A 95 -11.62 -19.04 3.31
C ALA A 95 -10.48 -20.06 3.11
N SER A 96 -9.60 -19.80 2.12
CA SER A 96 -8.42 -20.65 1.85
C SER A 96 -7.41 -20.62 3.00
N LEU A 97 -7.17 -19.47 3.60
CA LEU A 97 -6.30 -19.31 4.78
C LEU A 97 -6.91 -19.93 6.04
N ASP A 98 -8.23 -19.86 6.23
CA ASP A 98 -8.93 -20.54 7.33
C ASP A 98 -8.84 -22.07 7.17
N GLU A 99 -8.98 -22.59 5.95
CA GLU A 99 -8.77 -24.02 5.68
C GLU A 99 -7.31 -24.42 5.94
N PHE A 100 -6.35 -23.58 5.53
CA PHE A 100 -4.94 -23.78 5.82
C PHE A 100 -4.66 -23.83 7.33
N ALA A 101 -5.25 -22.91 8.11
CA ALA A 101 -5.13 -22.90 9.57
C ALA A 101 -5.65 -24.20 10.20
N LYS A 102 -6.79 -24.73 9.73
CA LYS A 102 -7.31 -26.03 10.18
C LYS A 102 -6.39 -27.20 9.83
N LYS A 103 -5.72 -27.15 8.67
CA LYS A 103 -4.72 -28.16 8.30
C LYS A 103 -3.48 -28.07 9.19
N LEU A 104 -3.05 -26.86 9.56
CA LEU A 104 -1.94 -26.65 10.53
C LEU A 104 -2.22 -27.28 11.90
N ASP A 105 -3.48 -27.31 12.36
CA ASP A 105 -3.85 -27.97 13.62
C ASP A 105 -3.69 -29.49 13.59
N ASN A 106 -3.69 -30.09 12.40
CA ASN A 106 -3.73 -31.53 12.20
C ASN A 106 -2.43 -32.12 11.62
N VAL A 107 -1.36 -31.34 11.53
CA VAL A 107 -0.07 -31.80 11.00
C VAL A 107 0.57 -32.80 11.95
N LYS A 108 0.67 -34.06 11.50
CA LYS A 108 1.26 -35.16 12.27
C LYS A 108 2.45 -35.83 11.59
N THR A 109 2.73 -35.49 10.33
CA THR A 109 3.79 -36.13 9.52
C THR A 109 4.62 -35.10 8.77
N LEU A 110 5.87 -35.48 8.47
CA LEU A 110 6.81 -34.69 7.66
C LEU A 110 6.28 -34.43 6.24
N GLY A 111 5.65 -35.43 5.62
CA GLY A 111 5.04 -35.29 4.30
C GLY A 111 3.95 -34.22 4.28
N ALA A 112 3.01 -34.30 5.22
CA ALA A 112 1.94 -33.30 5.36
C ALA A 112 2.48 -31.90 5.67
N ALA A 113 3.55 -31.81 6.47
CA ALA A 113 4.19 -30.54 6.78
C ALA A 113 4.85 -29.90 5.54
N ARG A 114 5.50 -30.70 4.67
CA ARG A 114 6.09 -30.23 3.41
C ARG A 114 5.04 -29.80 2.38
N GLU A 115 3.94 -30.54 2.28
CA GLU A 115 2.82 -30.18 1.40
C GLU A 115 2.16 -28.86 1.84
N LEU A 116 2.02 -28.66 3.16
CA LEU A 116 1.50 -27.41 3.70
C LEU A 116 2.47 -26.24 3.51
N ALA A 117 3.77 -26.47 3.64
CA ALA A 117 4.76 -25.45 3.34
C ALA A 117 4.66 -24.93 1.90
N ALA A 118 4.57 -25.83 0.92
CA ALA A 118 4.41 -25.45 -0.49
C ALA A 118 3.08 -24.72 -0.74
N SER A 119 2.01 -25.14 -0.04
CA SER A 119 0.70 -24.47 -0.13
C SER A 119 0.73 -23.05 0.47
N LEU A 120 1.52 -22.82 1.52
CA LEU A 120 1.59 -21.53 2.21
C LEU A 120 2.22 -20.43 1.35
N ASP A 121 3.21 -20.74 0.52
CA ASP A 121 3.83 -19.79 -0.41
C ASP A 121 2.82 -19.29 -1.46
N SER A 122 2.03 -20.22 -2.03
CA SER A 122 0.96 -19.87 -2.97
C SER A 122 -0.11 -18.99 -2.32
N GLU A 123 -0.57 -19.35 -1.12
CA GLU A 123 -1.55 -18.54 -0.38
C GLU A 123 -0.98 -17.17 0.03
N TYR A 124 0.32 -17.08 0.29
CA TYR A 124 0.99 -15.83 0.59
C TYR A 124 0.97 -14.84 -0.59
N GLU A 125 1.29 -15.30 -1.81
CA GLU A 125 1.28 -14.42 -2.98
C GLU A 125 -0.14 -13.93 -3.30
N LYS A 126 -1.16 -14.80 -3.16
CA LYS A 126 -2.57 -14.38 -3.28
C LYS A 126 -2.91 -13.30 -2.26
N TYR A 127 -2.62 -13.54 -0.97
CA TYR A 127 -2.82 -12.57 0.10
C TYR A 127 -2.15 -11.23 -0.20
N LYS A 128 -0.89 -11.24 -0.61
CA LYS A 128 -0.09 -10.03 -0.86
C LYS A 128 -0.70 -9.20 -1.99
N ASN A 129 -1.11 -9.85 -3.09
CA ASN A 129 -1.74 -9.17 -4.21
C ASN A 129 -3.10 -8.58 -3.82
N ALA A 130 -3.91 -9.33 -3.08
CA ALA A 130 -5.22 -8.88 -2.60
C ALA A 130 -5.12 -7.71 -1.61
N ALA A 131 -4.20 -7.79 -0.65
CA ALA A 131 -3.91 -6.71 0.30
C ALA A 131 -3.37 -5.46 -0.41
N ALA A 132 -2.47 -5.62 -1.39
CA ALA A 132 -1.92 -4.51 -2.16
C ALA A 132 -3.00 -3.78 -2.97
N LYS A 133 -3.90 -4.53 -3.64
CA LYS A 133 -5.04 -3.96 -4.36
C LYS A 133 -5.96 -3.18 -3.40
N SER A 134 -6.28 -3.74 -2.25
CA SER A 134 -7.14 -3.08 -1.25
C SER A 134 -6.50 -1.80 -0.72
N GLN A 135 -5.21 -1.82 -0.37
CA GLN A 135 -4.48 -0.64 0.08
C GLN A 135 -4.40 0.45 -0.99
N LEU A 136 -4.17 0.08 -2.25
CA LEU A 136 -4.11 1.03 -3.35
C LEU A 136 -5.46 1.73 -3.54
N SER A 137 -6.57 1.01 -3.37
CA SER A 137 -7.92 1.60 -3.39
C SER A 137 -8.14 2.63 -2.29
N THR A 138 -7.78 2.34 -1.03
CA THR A 138 -7.94 3.29 0.07
C THR A 138 -7.05 4.52 -0.10
N ASN A 139 -5.83 4.32 -0.63
CA ASN A 139 -4.92 5.42 -0.94
C ASN A 139 -5.48 6.32 -2.05
N LEU A 140 -6.17 5.75 -3.05
CA LEU A 140 -6.79 6.50 -4.13
C LEU A 140 -7.87 7.47 -3.62
N ASP A 141 -8.74 7.03 -2.70
CA ASP A 141 -9.71 7.91 -2.03
C ASP A 141 -9.01 9.07 -1.29
N THR A 142 -7.97 8.74 -0.50
CA THR A 142 -7.20 9.75 0.22
C THR A 142 -6.58 10.79 -0.72
N GLN A 143 -6.10 10.35 -1.90
CA GLN A 143 -5.56 11.23 -2.92
C GLN A 143 -6.65 12.09 -3.59
N GLN A 144 -7.85 11.54 -3.81
CA GLN A 144 -8.98 12.32 -4.32
C GLN A 144 -9.43 13.40 -3.33
N ASP A 145 -9.51 13.08 -2.04
CA ASP A 145 -9.85 14.04 -0.99
C ASP A 145 -8.81 15.17 -0.91
N ALA A 146 -7.51 14.81 -0.90
CA ALA A 146 -6.42 15.77 -0.89
C ALA A 146 -6.46 16.68 -2.12
N LYS A 147 -6.70 16.12 -3.31
CA LYS A 147 -6.89 16.89 -4.54
C LYS A 147 -8.07 17.87 -4.40
N GLY A 148 -9.19 17.42 -3.85
CA GLY A 148 -10.37 18.26 -3.61
C GLY A 148 -10.04 19.47 -2.73
N GLN A 149 -9.33 19.24 -1.62
CA GLN A 149 -8.88 20.30 -0.71
C GLN A 149 -7.94 21.29 -1.39
N LEU A 150 -6.92 20.80 -2.12
CA LEU A 150 -5.98 21.68 -2.83
C LEU A 150 -6.66 22.50 -3.93
N THR A 151 -7.62 21.90 -4.64
CA THR A 151 -8.42 22.60 -5.65
C THR A 151 -9.24 23.72 -5.02
N GLN A 152 -9.83 23.48 -3.85
CA GLN A 152 -10.56 24.51 -3.13
C GLN A 152 -9.63 25.64 -2.65
N GLN A 153 -8.48 25.30 -2.09
CA GLN A 153 -7.49 26.29 -1.67
C GLN A 153 -6.98 27.16 -2.83
N ALA A 154 -6.74 26.57 -4.01
CA ALA A 154 -6.35 27.33 -5.19
C ALA A 154 -7.45 28.33 -5.61
N LYS A 155 -8.73 27.93 -5.56
CA LYS A 155 -9.86 28.84 -5.79
C LYS A 155 -9.91 29.97 -4.78
N ASP A 156 -9.75 29.67 -3.50
CA ASP A 156 -9.77 30.68 -2.43
C ASP A 156 -8.62 31.69 -2.59
N VAL A 157 -7.44 31.22 -3.03
CA VAL A 157 -6.30 32.09 -3.37
C VAL A 157 -6.64 32.95 -4.59
N GLY A 158 -7.27 32.39 -5.63
CA GLY A 158 -7.73 33.14 -6.80
C GLY A 158 -8.66 34.30 -6.44
N THR A 159 -9.67 34.05 -5.61
CA THR A 159 -10.57 35.11 -5.11
C THR A 159 -9.80 36.22 -4.41
N LYS A 160 -8.84 35.88 -3.53
CA LYS A 160 -8.03 36.89 -2.82
C LYS A 160 -7.14 37.71 -3.76
N ILE A 161 -6.63 37.07 -4.82
CA ILE A 161 -5.84 37.77 -5.85
C ILE A 161 -6.73 38.75 -6.62
N ASP A 162 -7.94 38.35 -6.98
CA ASP A 162 -8.88 39.23 -7.68
C ASP A 162 -9.36 40.41 -6.81
N ASP A 163 -9.61 40.18 -5.51
CA ASP A 163 -9.93 41.26 -4.55
C ASP A 163 -8.77 42.26 -4.41
N ALA A 164 -7.53 41.76 -4.38
CA ALA A 164 -6.34 42.60 -4.34
C ALA A 164 -6.19 43.43 -5.63
N ALA A 165 -6.46 42.83 -6.78
CA ALA A 165 -6.46 43.52 -8.08
C ALA A 165 -7.54 44.61 -8.13
N ALA A 166 -8.75 44.32 -7.66
CA ALA A 166 -9.85 45.29 -7.57
C ALA A 166 -9.52 46.47 -6.63
N SER A 167 -8.68 46.24 -5.62
CA SER A 167 -8.15 47.27 -4.72
C SER A 167 -6.95 48.04 -5.30
N GLY A 168 -6.63 47.86 -6.58
CA GLY A 168 -5.54 48.55 -7.29
C GLY A 168 -4.14 48.04 -6.99
N LYS A 169 -3.99 46.86 -6.37
CA LYS A 169 -2.67 46.25 -6.13
C LYS A 169 -2.19 45.52 -7.38
N GLU A 170 -0.87 45.53 -7.56
CA GLU A 170 -0.22 44.76 -8.63
C GLU A 170 -0.28 43.26 -8.32
N THR A 171 -0.89 42.48 -9.22
CA THR A 171 -1.17 41.05 -8.99
C THR A 171 -0.67 40.12 -10.09
N GLY A 172 0.00 40.64 -11.14
CA GLY A 172 0.46 39.85 -12.29
C GLY A 172 1.25 38.60 -11.88
N ASN A 173 2.28 38.77 -11.05
CA ASN A 173 3.11 37.65 -10.57
C ASN A 173 2.31 36.64 -9.72
N LEU A 174 1.27 37.09 -8.99
CA LEU A 174 0.42 36.20 -8.20
C LEU A 174 -0.49 35.35 -9.10
N LYS A 175 -1.01 35.95 -10.18
CA LYS A 175 -1.82 35.25 -11.18
C LYS A 175 -1.00 34.21 -11.94
N GLU A 176 0.23 34.54 -12.33
CA GLU A 176 1.13 33.58 -12.99
C GLU A 176 1.43 32.37 -12.10
N GLN A 177 1.64 32.57 -10.79
CA GLN A 177 1.89 31.48 -9.87
C GLN A 177 0.65 30.64 -9.57
N LEU A 178 -0.53 31.27 -9.46
CA LEU A 178 -1.77 30.53 -9.35
C LEU A 178 -1.98 29.65 -10.58
N GLN A 179 -1.69 30.15 -11.79
CA GLN A 179 -1.76 29.35 -13.02
C GLN A 179 -0.80 28.14 -12.97
N GLN A 180 0.42 28.30 -12.44
CA GLN A 180 1.35 27.18 -12.25
C GLN A 180 0.79 26.13 -11.28
N ILE A 181 0.18 26.58 -10.18
CA ILE A 181 -0.48 25.68 -9.21
C ILE A 181 -1.66 24.95 -9.87
N GLU A 182 -2.47 25.63 -10.67
CA GLU A 182 -3.58 25.02 -11.41
C GLU A 182 -3.12 23.99 -12.45
N GLN A 183 -1.99 24.25 -13.13
CA GLN A 183 -1.35 23.28 -14.02
C GLN A 183 -0.87 22.04 -13.24
N MET A 184 -0.27 22.22 -12.07
CA MET A 184 0.10 21.12 -11.19
C MET A 184 -1.13 20.30 -10.75
N LEU A 185 -2.22 20.95 -10.37
CA LEU A 185 -3.48 20.27 -9.99
C LEU A 185 -4.09 19.49 -11.15
N THR A 186 -3.96 20.00 -12.38
CA THR A 186 -4.37 19.29 -13.60
C THR A 186 -3.52 18.04 -13.81
N SER A 187 -2.19 18.14 -13.63
CA SER A 187 -1.28 17.01 -13.71
C SER A 187 -1.57 15.94 -12.64
N ILE A 188 -1.81 16.35 -11.39
CA ILE A 188 -2.20 15.45 -10.30
C ILE A 188 -3.53 14.75 -10.62
N THR A 189 -4.50 15.47 -11.22
CA THR A 189 -5.77 14.88 -11.65
C THR A 189 -5.57 13.76 -12.68
N ALA A 190 -4.69 13.97 -13.65
CA ALA A 190 -4.38 12.96 -14.67
C ALA A 190 -3.71 11.71 -14.06
N ILE A 191 -2.82 11.90 -13.08
CA ILE A 191 -2.19 10.79 -12.35
C ILE A 191 -3.24 9.99 -11.58
N ILE A 192 -4.11 10.65 -10.82
CA ILE A 192 -5.17 9.99 -10.05
C ILE A 192 -6.06 9.16 -10.97
N ALA A 193 -6.48 9.72 -12.12
CA ALA A 193 -7.28 8.98 -13.10
C ALA A 193 -6.54 7.75 -13.66
N SER A 194 -5.23 7.88 -13.90
CA SER A 194 -4.40 6.76 -14.37
C SER A 194 -4.26 5.68 -13.29
N VAL A 195 -4.14 6.05 -12.00
CA VAL A 195 -4.14 5.10 -10.88
C VAL A 195 -5.48 4.39 -10.74
N SER A 196 -6.61 5.07 -10.93
CA SER A 196 -7.94 4.44 -11.00
C SER A 196 -8.02 3.40 -12.13
N ALA A 197 -7.55 3.74 -13.33
CA ALA A 197 -7.54 2.83 -14.47
C ALA A 197 -6.58 1.64 -14.28
N LEU A 198 -5.46 1.85 -13.59
CA LEU A 198 -4.55 0.78 -13.17
C LEU A 198 -5.27 -0.19 -12.24
N MET A 199 -5.97 0.33 -11.22
CA MET A 199 -6.75 -0.47 -10.28
C MET A 199 -7.80 -1.32 -10.98
N GLU A 200 -8.57 -0.72 -11.89
CA GLU A 200 -9.55 -1.44 -12.69
C GLU A 200 -8.92 -2.58 -13.48
N SER A 201 -7.78 -2.32 -14.14
CA SER A 201 -7.07 -3.33 -14.95
C SER A 201 -6.55 -4.47 -14.08
N LEU A 202 -5.98 -4.17 -12.90
CA LEU A 202 -5.48 -5.16 -11.94
C LEU A 202 -6.59 -6.04 -11.36
N VAL A 203 -7.74 -5.44 -11.03
CA VAL A 203 -8.92 -6.17 -10.53
C VAL A 203 -9.53 -7.04 -11.63
N ASN A 204 -9.45 -6.60 -12.88
CA ASN A 204 -9.90 -7.37 -14.02
C ASN A 204 -8.91 -8.43 -14.52
N GLY A 205 -7.70 -8.48 -13.97
CA GLY A 205 -6.67 -9.43 -14.39
C GLY A 205 -6.03 -9.07 -15.74
N ASP A 206 -6.26 -7.85 -16.24
CA ASP A 206 -5.62 -7.35 -17.45
C ASP A 206 -4.24 -6.77 -17.12
N TYR A 207 -3.31 -7.67 -16.81
CA TYR A 207 -1.96 -7.30 -16.38
C TYR A 207 -1.14 -6.61 -17.49
N GLY A 208 -1.44 -6.90 -18.76
CA GLY A 208 -0.80 -6.23 -19.90
C GLY A 208 -1.18 -4.76 -19.97
N LYS A 209 -2.48 -4.46 -19.90
CA LYS A 209 -2.97 -3.08 -19.83
C LYS A 209 -2.51 -2.38 -18.55
N ALA A 210 -2.52 -3.08 -17.41
CA ALA A 210 -2.03 -2.55 -16.14
C ALA A 210 -0.56 -2.09 -16.25
N MET A 211 0.30 -2.89 -16.90
CA MET A 211 1.71 -2.52 -17.08
C MET A 211 1.89 -1.31 -17.99
N ILE A 212 1.09 -1.18 -19.06
CA ILE A 212 1.10 0.02 -19.92
C ILE A 212 0.70 1.26 -19.12
N ILE A 213 -0.40 1.18 -18.34
CA ILE A 213 -0.86 2.30 -17.51
C ILE A 213 0.18 2.67 -16.45
N LEU A 214 0.84 1.67 -15.85
CA LEU A 214 1.91 1.93 -14.87
C LEU A 214 3.06 2.75 -15.47
N ASN A 215 3.48 2.46 -16.70
CA ASN A 215 4.49 3.26 -17.39
C ASN A 215 4.01 4.69 -17.64
N THR A 216 2.75 4.86 -18.07
CA THR A 216 2.14 6.19 -18.22
C THR A 216 2.15 6.98 -16.89
N ILE A 217 1.88 6.32 -15.77
CA ILE A 217 1.95 6.95 -14.44
C ILE A 217 3.39 7.41 -14.14
N PHE A 218 4.40 6.60 -14.45
CA PHE A 218 5.80 7.00 -14.25
C PHE A 218 6.19 8.22 -15.09
N ASP A 219 5.79 8.27 -16.36
CA ASP A 219 6.03 9.41 -17.23
C ASP A 219 5.35 10.67 -16.68
N GLN A 220 4.08 10.55 -16.24
CA GLN A 220 3.34 11.65 -15.62
C GLN A 220 4.00 12.15 -14.34
N LEU A 221 4.46 11.25 -13.46
CA LEU A 221 5.17 11.61 -12.23
C LEU A 221 6.46 12.38 -12.53
N GLY A 222 7.19 12.01 -13.59
CA GLY A 222 8.36 12.75 -14.06
C GLY A 222 8.03 14.19 -14.46
N ILE A 223 6.93 14.38 -15.22
CA ILE A 223 6.43 15.71 -15.61
C ILE A 223 6.02 16.52 -14.37
N THR A 224 5.22 15.94 -13.46
CA THR A 224 4.79 16.62 -12.23
C THR A 224 5.98 17.02 -11.36
N GLN A 225 7.02 16.20 -11.28
CA GLN A 225 8.23 16.54 -10.53
C GLN A 225 8.96 17.75 -11.14
N SER A 226 8.98 17.88 -12.47
CA SER A 226 9.52 19.08 -13.13
C SER A 226 8.71 20.33 -12.76
N LEU A 227 7.38 20.25 -12.88
CA LEU A 227 6.47 21.36 -12.54
C LEU A 227 6.59 21.79 -11.07
N LEU A 228 6.78 20.85 -10.15
CA LEU A 228 7.03 21.12 -8.73
C LEU A 228 8.32 21.92 -8.48
N LYS A 229 9.39 21.65 -9.24
CA LYS A 229 10.64 22.40 -9.11
C LYS A 229 10.48 23.82 -9.63
N ASP A 230 9.79 23.98 -10.75
CA ASP A 230 9.54 25.30 -11.35
C ASP A 230 8.65 26.17 -10.44
N SER A 231 7.59 25.57 -9.86
CA SER A 231 6.70 26.27 -8.92
C SER A 231 7.36 26.61 -7.59
N GLN A 232 8.30 25.79 -7.08
CA GLN A 232 9.10 26.15 -5.90
C GLN A 232 9.96 27.39 -6.15
N GLY A 233 10.54 27.51 -7.35
CA GLY A 233 11.26 28.71 -7.77
C GLY A 233 10.36 29.95 -7.78
N GLY A 234 9.15 29.81 -8.35
CA GLY A 234 8.11 30.84 -8.35
C GLY A 234 7.68 31.25 -6.93
N LEU A 235 7.32 30.29 -6.08
CA LEU A 235 6.86 30.55 -4.71
C LEU A 235 7.94 31.23 -3.85
N SER A 236 9.21 30.83 -4.00
CA SER A 236 10.34 31.48 -3.33
C SER A 236 10.50 32.94 -3.77
N SER A 237 10.29 33.22 -5.07
CA SER A 237 10.26 34.59 -5.59
C SER A 237 9.06 35.37 -5.04
N MET A 238 7.89 34.75 -4.89
CA MET A 238 6.70 35.38 -4.30
C MET A 238 6.94 35.82 -2.86
N LEU A 239 7.47 34.92 -2.03
CA LEU A 239 7.75 35.20 -0.62
C LEU A 239 8.75 36.35 -0.45
N LYS A 240 9.72 36.47 -1.36
CA LYS A 240 10.68 37.59 -1.38
C LYS A 240 10.02 38.90 -1.85
N GLN A 241 9.20 38.86 -2.89
CA GLN A 241 8.50 40.04 -3.41
C GLN A 241 7.41 40.55 -2.46
N MET A 242 6.79 39.66 -1.68
CA MET A 242 5.80 40.02 -0.68
C MET A 242 6.38 40.78 0.52
N ASN A 243 7.71 40.83 0.71
CA ASN A 243 8.43 41.56 1.77
C ASN A 243 7.63 41.77 3.06
N VAL A 244 7.03 40.71 3.59
CA VAL A 244 6.52 40.74 4.95
C VAL A 244 7.75 40.54 5.81
N SER A 245 8.32 41.66 6.27
CA SER A 245 8.92 41.66 7.59
C SER A 245 7.84 41.12 8.52
N PHE A 246 7.93 39.85 8.90
CA PHE A 246 7.42 39.44 10.20
C PHE A 246 8.31 40.16 11.21
N ASP A 247 8.05 41.44 11.43
CA ASP A 247 8.37 42.07 12.69
C ASP A 247 7.45 41.36 13.67
N LEU A 248 7.94 40.23 14.19
CA LEU A 248 7.51 39.72 15.47
C LEU A 248 7.89 40.82 16.45
N LYS A 249 7.06 41.87 16.52
CA LYS A 249 6.99 42.67 17.72
C LYS A 249 6.70 41.66 18.80
N ALA A 250 7.76 41.34 19.54
CA ALA A 250 7.70 40.97 20.93
C ALA A 250 6.87 42.06 21.62
N GLY A 251 5.56 41.87 21.60
CA GLY A 251 4.60 42.65 22.34
C GLY A 251 4.36 41.93 23.65
N ALA A 252 5.05 42.44 24.69
CA ALA A 252 4.68 42.46 26.10
C ALA A 252 4.15 41.18 26.76
#